data_AF-A0A497NBL8-F1
#
_entry.id   AF-A0A497NBL8-F1
#
_cell.length_a   1.000
_cell.length_b   1.000
_cell.length_c   1.000
_cell.angle_alpha   90.00
_cell.angle_beta   90.00
_cell.angle_gamma   90.00
#
_symmetry.space_group_name_H-M   'P 1'
#
loop_
_entity.id
_entity.type
_entity.pdbx_description
1 polymer ?
#
loop_
_entity_poly.entity_id
_entity_poly.type
_entity_poly.pdbx_seq_one_letter_code
_entity_poly.pdbx_strand_id
1 'polypeptide(L)'
;MNASSREGSRISIKLESKGLIYRERELYKGRWTYRLYSKRKPITIDSIFSCPCLTCPDSSKCEPRGTISPNNCDKLTQWILESASEEEADPPNPGE
;
A
#
# COMPACT_ATOMS: atom_id res chain seq x y z
N MET A 1 -18.52 -5.71 16.47
CA MET A 1 -17.21 -6.25 16.04
C MET A 1 -16.86 -7.44 16.93
N ASN A 2 -17.19 -8.67 16.51
CA ASN A 2 -16.86 -9.90 17.27
C ASN A 2 -15.86 -10.74 16.49
N ALA A 3 -14.59 -10.32 16.49
CA ALA A 3 -13.50 -11.17 16.02
C ALA A 3 -13.04 -12.04 17.19
N SER A 4 -13.19 -13.35 17.07
CA SER A 4 -12.61 -14.28 18.06
C SER A 4 -11.08 -14.20 17.99
N SER A 5 -10.38 -14.54 19.08
CA SER A 5 -8.91 -14.59 19.10
C SER A 5 -8.32 -15.45 17.96
N ARG A 6 -9.03 -16.52 17.57
CA ARG A 6 -8.66 -17.39 16.44
C ARG A 6 -8.81 -16.68 15.09
N GLU A 7 -9.90 -15.94 14.92
CA GLU A 7 -10.14 -15.09 13.75
C GLU A 7 -9.03 -14.03 13.61
N GLY A 8 -8.73 -13.33 14.71
CA GLY A 8 -7.69 -12.30 14.76
C GLY A 8 -6.31 -12.85 14.43
N SER A 9 -5.97 -14.04 14.92
CA SER A 9 -4.71 -14.72 14.59
C SER A 9 -4.61 -15.05 13.11
N ARG A 10 -5.68 -15.61 12.50
CA ARG A 10 -5.72 -15.91 11.06
C ARG A 10 -5.55 -14.66 10.20
N ILE A 11 -6.22 -13.57 10.57
CA ILE A 11 -6.10 -12.29 9.88
C ILE A 11 -4.67 -11.76 10.00
N SER A 12 -4.08 -11.83 11.19
CA SER A 12 -2.70 -11.36 11.44
C SER A 12 -1.69 -12.11 10.57
N ILE A 13 -1.79 -13.44 10.47
CA ILE A 13 -0.93 -14.26 9.61
C ILE A 13 -1.10 -13.88 8.14
N LYS A 14 -2.35 -13.66 7.69
CA LYS A 14 -2.63 -13.26 6.30
C LYS A 14 -2.12 -11.85 5.96
N LEU A 15 -2.15 -10.94 6.93
CA LEU A 15 -1.61 -9.58 6.75
C LEU A 15 -0.08 -9.59 6.74
N GLU A 16 0.54 -10.44 7.56
CA GLU A 16 1.99 -10.66 7.59
C GLU A 16 2.47 -11.28 6.27
N SER A 17 1.78 -12.30 5.75
CA SER A 17 2.12 -12.91 4.46
C SER A 17 1.98 -11.95 3.27
N LYS A 18 1.15 -10.91 3.41
CA LYS A 18 1.00 -9.83 2.42
C LYS A 18 1.98 -8.68 2.62
N GLY A 19 2.87 -8.75 3.60
CA GLY A 19 3.83 -7.67 3.89
C GLY A 19 3.20 -6.39 4.42
N LEU A 20 1.95 -6.41 4.89
CA LEU A 20 1.25 -5.22 5.40
C LEU A 20 1.52 -4.95 6.88
N ILE A 21 1.89 -5.99 7.62
CA ILE A 21 2.28 -5.91 9.02
C ILE A 21 3.53 -6.76 9.27
N TYR A 22 4.25 -6.48 10.34
CA TYR A 22 5.21 -7.41 10.93
C TYR A 22 4.79 -7.74 12.37
N ARG A 23 5.20 -8.92 12.84
CA ARG A 23 4.87 -9.43 14.16
C ARG A 23 6.14 -9.64 14.95
N GLU A 24 6.16 -9.10 16.15
CA GLU A 24 7.27 -9.29 17.09
C GLU A 24 6.79 -10.11 18.28
N ARG A 25 7.58 -11.10 18.69
CA ARG A 25 7.22 -11.96 19.82
C ARG A 25 7.55 -11.20 21.11
N GLU A 26 6.56 -11.00 21.96
CA GLU A 26 6.67 -10.26 23.22
C GLU A 26 6.12 -11.10 24.38
N LEU A 27 6.76 -11.03 25.55
CA LEU A 27 6.28 -11.71 26.75
C LEU A 27 5.34 -10.77 27.51
N TYR A 28 4.04 -11.04 27.48
CA TYR A 28 3.04 -10.23 28.19
C TYR A 28 2.40 -11.07 29.31
N LYS A 29 2.57 -10.62 30.56
CA LYS A 29 2.03 -11.29 31.77
C LYS A 29 2.35 -12.79 31.82
N GLY A 30 3.58 -13.16 31.47
CA GLY A 30 4.06 -14.55 31.49
C GLY A 30 3.53 -15.45 30.35
N ARG A 31 2.83 -14.87 29.37
CA ARG A 31 2.40 -15.59 28.15
C ARG A 31 3.08 -14.98 26.93
N TRP A 32 3.62 -15.83 26.07
CA TRP A 32 4.11 -15.41 24.77
C TRP A 32 2.96 -14.91 23.91
N THR A 33 3.07 -13.66 23.46
CA THR A 33 2.11 -13.03 22.55
C THR A 33 2.86 -12.41 21.38
N TYR A 34 2.11 -11.87 20.42
CA TYR A 34 2.66 -11.14 19.29
C TYR A 34 2.17 -9.70 19.31
N ARG A 35 3.11 -8.77 19.22
CA ARG A 35 2.82 -7.36 18.99
C ARG A 35 2.79 -7.12 17.48
N LEU A 36 1.71 -6.48 17.02
CA LEU A 36 1.51 -6.18 15.60
C LEU A 36 1.99 -4.76 15.32
N TYR A 37 2.79 -4.62 14.26
CA TYR A 37 3.23 -3.33 13.77
C TYR A 37 2.83 -3.20 12.30
N SER A 38 2.29 -2.04 11.92
CA SER A 38 1.92 -1.79 10.53
C SER A 38 3.16 -1.41 9.72
N LYS A 39 3.39 -2.11 8.61
CA LYS A 39 4.39 -1.73 7.61
C LYS A 39 3.82 -0.64 6.70
N ARG A 40 3.47 0.52 7.27
CA ARG A 40 3.10 1.68 6.44
C ARG A 40 4.35 2.12 5.68
N LYS A 41 4.38 1.92 4.36
CA LYS A 41 5.37 2.57 3.51
C LYS A 41 5.11 4.09 3.60
N PRO A 42 6.07 4.91 4.04
CA PRO A 42 5.90 6.36 3.97
C PRO A 42 5.72 6.74 2.50
N ILE A 43 4.75 7.60 2.21
CA ILE A 43 4.58 8.16 0.87
C ILE A 43 5.78 9.10 0.65
N THR A 44 6.73 8.68 -0.18
CA THR A 44 7.87 9.51 -0.58
C THR A 44 7.50 10.31 -1.82
N ILE A 45 8.16 11.45 -2.05
CA ILE A 45 7.93 12.24 -3.28
C ILE A 45 8.32 11.43 -4.52
N ASP A 46 9.33 10.55 -4.39
CA ASP A 46 9.77 9.64 -5.45
C ASP A 46 8.63 8.74 -5.96
N SER A 47 7.69 8.33 -5.08
CA SER A 47 6.59 7.45 -5.47
C SER A 47 5.56 8.13 -6.39
N ILE A 48 5.56 9.47 -6.46
CA ILE A 48 4.66 10.23 -7.33
C ILE A 48 5.41 10.95 -8.45
N PHE A 49 6.74 10.89 -8.49
CA PHE A 49 7.54 11.63 -9.47
C PHE A 49 7.28 11.18 -10.92
N SER A 50 6.96 9.89 -11.10
CA SER A 50 6.56 9.33 -12.40
C SER A 50 5.12 9.68 -12.80
N CYS A 51 4.35 10.37 -11.95
CA CYS A 51 2.96 10.69 -12.23
C CYS A 51 2.83 11.69 -13.39
N PRO A 52 2.09 11.34 -14.47
CA PRO A 52 1.97 12.19 -15.65
C PRO A 52 1.28 13.54 -15.38
N CYS A 53 0.57 13.65 -14.26
CA CYS A 53 -0.11 14.88 -13.86
C CYS A 53 0.87 16.01 -13.47
N LEU A 54 2.05 15.67 -12.94
CA LEU A 54 3.02 16.68 -12.46
C LEU A 54 3.57 17.55 -13.59
N THR A 55 3.68 16.99 -14.80
CA THR A 55 4.18 17.69 -16.00
C THR A 55 3.10 17.87 -17.06
N CYS A 56 1.83 17.67 -16.71
CA CYS A 56 0.73 17.76 -17.66
C CYS A 56 0.45 19.23 -18.04
N PRO A 57 0.50 19.60 -19.33
CA PRO A 57 0.22 20.98 -19.76
C PRO A 57 -1.24 21.39 -19.49
N ASP A 58 -2.14 20.41 -19.51
CA ASP A 58 -3.58 20.60 -19.31
C ASP A 58 -4.02 20.46 -17.86
N SER A 59 -3.09 20.29 -16.92
CA SER A 59 -3.38 20.12 -15.49
C SER A 59 -4.28 21.22 -14.93
N SER A 60 -4.10 22.47 -15.39
CA SER A 60 -4.92 23.63 -15.00
C SER A 60 -6.38 23.58 -15.47
N LYS A 61 -6.70 22.77 -16.48
CA LYS A 61 -8.05 22.61 -17.06
C LYS A 61 -8.63 21.22 -16.77
N CYS A 62 -7.88 20.38 -16.06
CA CYS A 62 -8.25 19.00 -15.77
C CYS A 62 -9.23 18.98 -14.60
N GLU A 63 -10.51 18.74 -14.89
CA GLU A 63 -11.59 18.79 -13.91
C GLU A 63 -12.42 17.50 -13.95
N PRO A 64 -12.92 16.99 -12.80
CA PRO A 64 -13.67 15.74 -12.75
C PRO A 64 -14.84 15.64 -13.73
N ARG A 65 -15.51 16.76 -14.04
CA ARG A 65 -16.64 16.86 -14.97
C ARG A 65 -16.35 17.75 -16.20
N GLY A 66 -15.10 18.14 -16.41
CA GLY A 66 -14.70 18.97 -17.53
C GLY A 66 -14.51 18.19 -18.83
N THR A 67 -14.27 18.90 -19.94
CA THR A 67 -13.90 18.30 -21.23
C THR A 67 -12.60 17.49 -21.11
N ILE A 68 -11.66 18.00 -20.31
CA ILE A 68 -10.44 17.29 -19.91
C ILE A 68 -10.70 16.80 -18.49
N SER A 69 -10.83 15.49 -18.34
CA SER A 69 -11.18 14.86 -17.06
C SER A 69 -10.15 13.81 -16.68
N PRO A 70 -9.74 13.75 -15.40
CA PRO A 70 -8.85 12.70 -14.92
C PRO A 70 -9.50 11.31 -15.02
N ASN A 71 -10.83 11.24 -15.01
CA ASN A 71 -11.56 9.97 -15.06
C ASN A 71 -11.42 9.25 -16.41
N ASN A 72 -11.17 10.00 -17.48
CA ASN A 72 -11.05 9.47 -18.85
C ASN A 72 -9.66 9.74 -19.44
N CYS A 73 -8.64 9.89 -18.58
CA CYS A 73 -7.28 10.22 -19.01
C CYS A 73 -6.47 8.94 -19.28
N ASP A 74 -6.12 8.71 -20.55
CA ASP A 74 -5.35 7.54 -20.96
C ASP A 74 -3.95 7.52 -20.33
N LYS A 75 -3.28 8.67 -20.25
CA LYS A 75 -1.93 8.79 -19.65
C LYS A 75 -1.94 8.38 -18.17
N LEU A 76 -2.95 8.84 -17.44
CA LEU A 76 -3.11 8.50 -16.02
C LEU A 76 -3.45 7.00 -15.88
N THR A 77 -4.31 6.48 -16.74
CA THR A 77 -4.68 5.05 -16.73
C THR A 77 -3.48 4.16 -16.98
N GLN A 78 -2.67 4.46 -18.00
CA GLN A 78 -1.45 3.69 -18.30
C GLN A 78 -0.47 3.72 -17.13
N TRP A 79 -0.20 4.89 -16.56
CA TRP A 79 0.69 5.01 -15.40
C TRP A 79 0.20 4.20 -14.20
N ILE A 80 -1.11 4.21 -13.91
CA ILE A 80 -1.68 3.40 -12.81
C ILE A 80 -1.45 1.91 -13.08
N LEU A 81 -1.70 1.44 -14.31
CA LEU A 81 -1.53 0.04 -14.68
C LEU A 81 -0.07 -0.40 -14.59
N GLU A 82 0.86 0.44 -15.02
CA GLU A 82 2.30 0.20 -14.91
C GLU A 82 2.74 0.15 -13.43
N SER A 83 2.35 1.14 -12.62
CA SER A 83 2.70 1.20 -11.20
C SER A 83 2.17 0.01 -10.39
N ALA A 84 0.98 -0.49 -10.72
CA ALA A 84 0.40 -1.66 -10.06
C ALA A 84 1.14 -2.96 -10.40
N SER A 85 1.79 -3.04 -11.56
CA SER A 85 2.56 -4.21 -11.97
C SER A 85 3.93 -4.31 -11.28
N GLU A 86 4.49 -3.16 -10.86
CA GLU A 86 5.80 -3.09 -10.19
C GLU A 86 5.74 -3.49 -8.71
N GLU A 87 4.57 -3.33 -8.05
CA GLU A 87 4.39 -3.69 -6.64
C GLU A 87 4.45 -5.20 -6.35
N GLU A 88 4.33 -6.07 -7.37
CA GLU A 88 4.45 -7.53 -7.19
C GLU A 88 5.92 -8.01 -7.11
N ALA A 89 6.89 -7.13 -7.33
CA ALA A 89 8.32 -7.41 -7.17
C ALA A 89 8.85 -6.90 -5.81
N ASP A 90 8.28 -7.37 -4.69
CA ASP A 90 8.82 -7.02 -3.37
C ASP A 90 10.16 -7.79 -3.12
N PRO A 91 11.22 -7.08 -2.66
CA PRO A 91 12.60 -7.59 -2.48
C PRO A 91 12.77 -8.59 -1.33
N PRO A 92 13.93 -9.29 -1.25
CA PRO A 92 14.16 -10.35 -0.26
C PRO A 92 14.03 -9.84 1.18
N ASN A 93 13.34 -10.68 1.97
CA ASN A 93 13.16 -10.60 3.41
C ASN A 93 14.45 -10.18 4.15
N PRO A 94 14.47 -9.05 4.90
CA PRO A 94 15.57 -8.75 5.79
C PRO A 94 15.38 -9.58 7.06
N GLY A 95 15.99 -10.75 7.06
CA GLY A 95 16.01 -11.71 8.16
C GLY A 95 17.30 -12.53 8.12
N GLU A 96 18.44 -11.84 8.18
CA GLU A 96 19.70 -12.33 8.77
C GLU A 96 20.03 -11.49 10.00
#